data_AF-X1J609-F1
#
_entry.id   AF-X1J609-F1
#
_cell.length_a   1.000
_cell.length_b   1.000
_cell.length_c   1.000
_cell.angle_alpha   90.00
_cell.angle_beta   90.00
_cell.angle_gamma   90.00
#
_symmetry.space_group_name_H-M   'P 1'
#
loop_
_entity.id
_entity.type
_entity.pdbx_description
1 polymer ?
#
loop_
_entity_poly.entity_id
_entity_poly.type
_entity_poly.pdbx_seq_one_letter_code
_entity_poly.pdbx_strand_id
1 'polypeptide(L)' 'MKIQVKVKPNSRTEEINQEGDNFVVRVKEPPREGRTNQAVIKLLAKHFG' A
#
# COMPACT_ATOMS: atom_id res chain seq x y z
N MET A 1 2.20 -12.24 12.35
CA MET A 1 2.93 -10.96 12.34
C MET A 1 1.92 -9.83 12.15
N LYS A 2 2.08 -8.68 12.82
CA LYS A 2 1.27 -7.48 12.58
C LYS A 2 2.21 -6.37 12.11
N ILE A 3 1.82 -5.65 11.07
CA ILE A 3 2.55 -4.48 10.55
C ILE A 3 1.61 -3.28 10.53
N GLN A 4 2.16 -2.09 10.69
CA GLN A 4 1.42 -0.84 10.54
C GLN A 4 1.62 -0.29 9.14
N VAL A 5 0.52 0.07 8.48
CA VAL A 5 0.54 0.53 7.09
C VAL A 5 -0.28 1.80 6.95
N LYS A 6 0.33 2.84 6.38
CA LYS A 6 -0.32 4.09 6.01
C LYS A 6 -0.48 4.14 4.49
N VAL A 7 -1.74 4.13 4.04
CA VAL A 7 -2.06 4.07 2.60
C VAL A 7 -2.33 5.47 2.05
N LYS A 8 -1.72 5.79 0.91
CA LYS A 8 -1.91 7.03 0.14
C LYS A 8 -2.51 6.68 -1.24
N PRO A 9 -3.85 6.66 -1.36
CA PRO A 9 -4.52 6.36 -2.63
C PRO A 9 -4.41 7.54 -3.61
N ASN A 10 -4.78 7.31 -4.88
CA ASN A 10 -4.68 8.28 -5.98
C ASN A 10 -3.26 8.87 -6.17
N SER A 11 -2.22 8.09 -5.82
CA SER A 11 -0.84 8.50 -6.04
C SER A 11 -0.48 8.42 -7.53
N ARG A 12 0.49 9.22 -7.98
CA ARG A 12 1.00 9.15 -9.37
C ARG A 12 1.76 7.86 -9.65
N THR A 13 2.34 7.26 -8.62
CA THR A 13 3.19 6.07 -8.68
C THR A 13 2.73 5.05 -7.64
N GLU A 14 3.08 3.78 -7.89
CA GLU A 14 2.95 2.70 -6.91
C GLU A 14 4.30 2.51 -6.23
N GLU A 15 4.30 2.55 -4.90
CA GLU A 15 5.55 2.55 -4.14
C GLU A 15 5.30 2.08 -2.70
N ILE A 16 6.27 1.37 -2.14
CA ILE A 16 6.30 0.99 -0.72
C ILE A 16 7.55 1.62 -0.13
N ASN A 17 7.36 2.47 0.87
CA ASN A 17 8.44 3.02 1.67
C ASN A 17 8.32 2.52 3.11
N GLN A 18 9.42 2.10 3.71
CA GLN A 18 9.48 1.77 5.12
C GLN A 18 9.99 2.99 5.90
N GLU A 19 9.18 3.48 6.84
CA GLU A 19 9.49 4.59 7.73
C GLU A 19 9.51 4.04 9.17
N GLY A 20 10.68 3.54 9.60
CA GLY A 20 10.82 2.83 10.88
C GLY A 20 10.03 1.52 10.90
N ASP A 21 9.11 1.39 11.85
CA ASP A 21 8.23 0.22 11.99
C ASP A 21 6.95 0.30 11.14
N ASN A 22 6.77 1.41 10.41
CA ASN A 22 5.59 1.69 9.61
C ASN A 22 5.90 1.60 8.11
N PHE A 23 4.92 1.15 7.32
CA PHE A 23 5.00 1.18 5.87
C PHE A 23 4.09 2.26 5.29
N VAL A 24 4.62 3.12 4.43
CA VAL A 24 3.84 4.06 3.64
C VAL A 24 3.66 3.46 2.24
N VAL A 25 2.42 3.13 1.90
CA VAL A 25 2.07 2.49 0.63
C VAL A 25 1.31 3.49 -0.24
N ARG A 26 1.89 3.81 -1.40
CA ARG A 26 1.26 4.64 -2.43
C ARG A 26 0.65 3.72 -3.48
N VAL A 27 -0.61 3.94 -3.81
CA VAL A 27 -1.30 3.23 -4.90
C VAL A 27 -2.02 4.22 -5.80
N LYS A 28 -2.16 3.87 -7.08
CA LYS A 28 -2.86 4.69 -8.08
C LYS A 28 -4.36 4.59 -7.94
N GLU A 29 -4.84 3.45 -7.46
CA GLU A 29 -6.26 3.12 -7.35
C GLU A 29 -6.99 4.06 -6.39
N PRO A 30 -8.22 4.48 -6.74
CA PRO A 30 -9.03 5.31 -5.87
C PRO A 30 -9.58 4.51 -4.68
N PRO A 31 -9.86 5.17 -3.54
CA PRO A 31 -10.40 4.55 -2.34
C PRO A 31 -11.91 4.33 -2.46
N ARG A 32 -12.32 3.63 -3.52
CA ARG A 32 -13.72 3.30 -3.84
C ARG A 32 -13.79 1.81 -4.16
N GLU A 33 -14.89 1.18 -3.76
CA GLU A 33 -15.16 -0.25 -4.05
C GLU A 33 -14.05 -1.21 -3.58
N GLY A 34 -13.23 -0.80 -2.61
CA GLY A 34 -12.10 -1.60 -2.13
C GLY A 34 -10.90 -1.72 -3.08
N ARG A 35 -10.87 -0.97 -4.20
CA ARG A 35 -9.78 -1.03 -5.20
C ARG A 35 -8.40 -0.73 -4.59
N THR A 36 -8.31 0.32 -3.77
CA THR A 36 -7.09 0.64 -3.00
C THR A 36 -6.62 -0.55 -2.14
N ASN A 37 -7.52 -1.24 -1.45
CA ASN A 37 -7.14 -2.35 -0.58
C ASN A 37 -6.59 -3.54 -1.39
N GLN A 38 -7.22 -3.85 -2.52
CA GLN A 38 -6.74 -4.90 -3.42
C GLN A 38 -5.35 -4.56 -3.98
N ALA A 39 -5.12 -3.31 -4.38
CA ALA A 39 -3.82 -2.84 -4.85
C ALA A 39 -2.75 -2.94 -3.76
N VAL A 40 -3.05 -2.49 -2.54
CA VAL A 40 -2.15 -2.59 -1.38
C VAL A 40 -1.78 -4.04 -1.09
N ILE A 41 -2.75 -4.96 -1.08
CA ILE A 41 -2.50 -6.39 -0.84
C ILE A 41 -1.54 -6.95 -1.90
N LYS A 42 -1.79 -6.67 -3.19
CA LYS A 42 -0.91 -7.13 -4.28
C LYS A 42 0.51 -6.57 -4.14
N LEU A 43 0.64 -5.30 -3.82
CA LEU A 43 1.93 -4.63 -3.69
C LEU A 43 2.74 -5.18 -2.50
N LEU A 44 2.09 -5.34 -1.34
CA LEU A 44 2.72 -5.91 -0.15
C LEU A 44 3.05 -7.39 -0.34
N ALA A 45 2.19 -8.16 -1.01
CA ALA A 45 2.48 -9.56 -1.32
C ALA A 45 3.72 -9.70 -2.21
N LYS A 46 3.92 -8.80 -3.17
CA LYS A 46 5.14 -8.76 -3.99
C LYS A 46 6.39 -8.32 -3.21
N HIS A 47 6.22 -7.56 -2.13
CA HIS A 47 7.34 -7.07 -1.32
C HIS A 47 7.81 -8.09 -0.29
N PHE A 48 6.89 -8.88 0.27
CA PHE A 48 7.19 -9.86 1.33
C PHE A 48 7.20 -11.33 0.88
N GLY A 49 6.56 -11.65 -0.25
CA GLY A 49 6.56 -12.98 -0.85
C GLY A 49 7.77 -13.20 -1.73
#